data_AF-A0A368JQS9-F1
#
_entry.id   AF-A0A368JQS9-F1
#
_cell.length_a   1.000
_cell.length_b   1.000
_cell.length_c   1.000
_cell.angle_alpha   90.00
_cell.angle_beta   90.00
_cell.angle_gamma   90.00
#
_symmetry.space_group_name_H-M   'P 1'
#
loop_
_entity.id
_entity.type
_entity.pdbx_description
1 polymer ?
#
loop_
_entity_poly.entity_id
_entity_poly.type
_entity_poly.pdbx_seq_one_letter_code
_entity_poly.pdbx_strand_id
1 'polypeptide(L)'
;MNNAVFGHESVKSQLIAEQHGKCCFCESDFRATSFGDVEHYRPKGGYKKTSEDRQLNRPGYYWLAYNWENLFFSCEVCNRREKKNYFPIIHEMNRAVNHTHDILVEQPLLLHPSLDYPEKHIRFNQHVPVALDERGKVSIEGYGLGREELNRIRERHYWAVMHSLILAKYDPISMSEELKNELCEELKQPWSLLELAIFNAKKMVQNAAKSDQPFANMVRSNFPELSKSR
;
A
#
# COMPACT_ATOMS: atom_id res chain seq x y z
N MET A 1 25.32 5.99 -22.31
CA MET A 1 23.87 5.75 -22.52
C MET A 1 23.12 6.76 -21.67
N ASN A 2 22.38 7.68 -22.30
CA ASN A 2 21.76 8.83 -21.64
C ASN A 2 20.67 8.41 -20.66
N ASN A 3 20.80 8.82 -19.40
CA ASN A 3 19.81 8.68 -18.33
C ASN A 3 18.50 9.49 -18.56
N ALA A 4 18.29 10.04 -19.77
CA ALA A 4 17.30 11.08 -20.04
C ALA A 4 15.88 10.56 -20.39
N VAL A 5 15.69 9.27 -20.63
CA VAL A 5 14.36 8.72 -21.01
C VAL A 5 13.48 8.40 -19.79
N PHE A 6 14.08 8.20 -18.62
CA PHE A 6 13.36 7.84 -17.38
C PHE A 6 13.02 9.04 -16.49
N GLY A 7 13.52 10.22 -16.84
CA GLY A 7 13.26 11.48 -16.14
C GLY A 7 12.08 12.26 -16.72
N HIS A 8 11.35 11.72 -17.71
CA HIS A 8 10.21 12.45 -18.23
C HIS A 8 9.10 12.42 -17.18
N GLU A 9 8.75 13.61 -16.71
CA GLU A 9 7.70 13.89 -15.72
C GLU A 9 6.40 13.13 -16.03
N SER A 10 6.13 12.83 -17.31
CA SER A 10 4.96 12.07 -17.76
C SER A 10 4.86 10.64 -17.23
N VAL A 11 5.94 9.85 -17.19
CA VAL A 11 5.87 8.43 -16.74
C VAL A 11 5.54 8.38 -15.26
N LYS A 12 6.28 9.14 -14.46
CA LYS A 12 6.07 9.17 -13.01
C LYS A 12 4.71 9.76 -12.66
N SER A 13 4.26 10.80 -13.35
CA SER A 13 2.94 11.41 -13.12
C SER A 13 1.81 10.43 -13.43
N GLN A 14 1.93 9.65 -14.50
CA GLN A 14 0.94 8.63 -14.85
C GLN A 14 0.91 7.48 -13.82
N LEU A 15 2.08 6.98 -13.37
CA LEU A 15 2.13 5.99 -12.29
C LEU A 15 1.52 6.52 -10.99
N ILE A 16 1.80 7.78 -10.64
CA ILE A 16 1.18 8.46 -9.49
C ILE A 16 -0.35 8.48 -9.64
N ALA A 17 -0.87 8.78 -10.83
CA ALA A 17 -2.31 8.81 -11.08
C ALA A 17 -2.94 7.41 -10.97
N GLU A 18 -2.34 6.40 -11.61
CA GLU A 18 -2.79 5.00 -11.58
C GLU A 18 -2.76 4.39 -10.17
N GLN A 19 -1.87 4.88 -9.31
CA GLN A 19 -1.67 4.36 -7.96
C GLN A 19 -2.25 5.30 -6.89
N HIS A 20 -3.09 6.24 -7.31
CA HIS A 20 -3.82 7.18 -6.46
C HIS A 20 -2.90 7.98 -5.52
N GLY A 21 -1.67 8.25 -5.96
CA GLY A 21 -0.68 9.01 -5.19
C GLY A 21 -0.03 8.26 -4.04
N LYS A 22 -0.25 6.94 -3.93
CA LYS A 22 0.27 6.11 -2.84
C LYS A 22 1.46 5.27 -3.28
N CYS A 23 2.24 4.79 -2.31
CA CYS A 23 3.26 3.77 -2.58
C CYS A 23 2.59 2.46 -3.02
N CYS A 24 3.08 1.86 -4.10
CA CYS A 24 2.62 0.57 -4.61
C CYS A 24 2.76 -0.61 -3.62
N PHE A 25 3.64 -0.51 -2.63
CA PHE A 25 3.91 -1.57 -1.67
C PHE A 25 3.28 -1.30 -0.31
N CYS A 26 3.62 -0.16 0.32
CA CYS A 26 3.16 0.11 1.69
C CYS A 26 1.84 0.88 1.76
N GLU A 27 1.27 1.29 0.62
CA GLU A 27 0.03 2.06 0.50
C GLU A 27 0.03 3.44 1.19
N SER A 28 1.17 3.88 1.75
CA SER A 28 1.27 5.19 2.41
C SER A 28 1.21 6.32 1.38
N ASP A 29 0.59 7.43 1.77
CA ASP A 29 0.80 8.73 1.13
C ASP A 29 2.02 9.40 1.79
N PHE A 30 3.05 9.68 0.99
CA PHE A 30 4.33 10.22 1.44
C PHE A 30 4.79 11.42 0.58
N ARG A 31 3.95 11.87 -0.36
CA ARG A 31 4.33 12.85 -1.39
C ARG A 31 4.53 14.25 -0.82
N ALA A 32 4.02 14.52 0.38
CA ALA A 32 4.27 15.77 1.09
C ALA A 32 5.75 15.91 1.53
N THR A 33 6.49 14.81 1.65
CA THR A 33 7.86 14.82 2.21
C THR A 33 8.91 14.14 1.35
N SER A 34 8.52 13.41 0.30
CA SER A 34 9.44 12.79 -0.66
C SER A 34 8.83 12.74 -2.04
N PHE A 35 9.67 12.88 -3.06
CA PHE A 35 9.25 12.74 -4.45
C PHE A 35 8.94 11.28 -4.83
N GLY A 36 9.48 10.29 -4.11
CA GLY A 36 9.40 8.87 -4.47
C GLY A 36 10.18 8.48 -5.74
N ASP A 37 10.11 7.20 -6.09
CA ASP A 37 10.84 6.60 -7.20
C ASP A 37 9.92 5.91 -8.20
N VAL A 38 10.39 5.82 -9.45
CA VAL A 38 9.91 4.82 -10.41
C VAL A 38 10.71 3.55 -10.16
N GLU A 39 10.04 2.54 -9.66
CA GLU A 39 10.60 1.26 -9.24
C GLU A 39 10.35 0.17 -10.28
N HIS A 40 11.34 -0.72 -10.43
CA HIS A 40 11.26 -1.92 -11.25
C HIS A 40 10.87 -3.12 -10.40
N TYR A 41 9.68 -3.71 -10.62
CA TYR A 41 9.28 -4.92 -9.91
C TYR A 41 10.31 -6.04 -10.08
N ARG A 42 10.66 -6.34 -11.33
CA ARG A 42 11.80 -7.18 -11.74
C ARG A 42 13.06 -6.32 -11.93
N PRO A 43 14.12 -6.49 -11.12
CA PRO A 43 15.28 -5.59 -11.12
C PRO A 43 16.10 -5.63 -12.42
N LYS A 44 16.24 -4.48 -13.09
CA LYS A 44 16.96 -4.40 -14.38
C LYS A 44 18.47 -4.71 -14.32
N GLY A 45 19.13 -4.36 -13.23
CA GLY A 45 20.60 -4.40 -13.11
C GLY A 45 21.20 -5.68 -12.53
N GLY A 46 20.34 -6.58 -12.04
CA GLY A 46 20.72 -7.80 -11.32
C GLY A 46 19.82 -8.01 -10.11
N TYR A 47 19.75 -9.23 -9.59
CA TYR A 47 18.80 -9.65 -8.56
C TYR A 47 19.49 -10.36 -7.39
N LYS A 48 18.80 -10.38 -6.25
CA LYS A 48 19.13 -11.19 -5.07
C LYS A 48 18.05 -12.25 -4.88
N LYS A 49 18.46 -13.49 -4.64
CA LYS A 49 17.60 -14.64 -4.35
C LYS A 49 17.22 -14.67 -2.88
N THR A 50 18.14 -14.26 -2.02
CA THR A 50 17.96 -14.16 -0.56
C THR A 50 18.27 -12.73 -0.09
N SER A 51 17.78 -12.35 1.09
CA SER A 51 18.14 -11.06 1.72
C SER A 51 19.63 -10.97 2.06
N GLU A 52 20.27 -12.12 2.30
CA GLU A 52 21.65 -12.25 2.74
C GLU A 52 22.66 -12.17 1.58
N ASP A 53 22.21 -12.32 0.33
CA ASP A 53 23.06 -12.25 -0.86
C ASP A 53 23.87 -10.94 -0.87
N ARG A 54 25.20 -11.05 -0.80
CA ARG A 54 26.10 -9.88 -0.82
C ARG A 54 26.28 -9.31 -2.22
N GLN A 55 26.23 -10.16 -3.24
CA GLN A 55 26.43 -9.80 -4.64
C GLN A 55 25.15 -9.98 -5.45
N LEU A 56 25.01 -9.19 -6.51
CA LEU A 56 23.89 -9.34 -7.44
C LEU A 56 24.17 -10.49 -8.40
N ASN A 57 23.18 -11.38 -8.54
CA ASN A 57 23.13 -12.33 -9.62
C ASN A 57 22.83 -11.59 -10.93
N ARG A 58 23.47 -12.06 -12.01
CA ARG A 58 23.36 -11.47 -13.35
C ARG A 58 23.11 -12.56 -14.39
N PRO A 59 22.44 -12.25 -15.52
CA PRO A 59 21.91 -10.93 -15.88
C PRO A 59 20.68 -10.51 -15.04
N GLY A 60 20.40 -9.21 -14.97
CA GLY A 60 19.11 -8.71 -14.49
C GLY A 60 18.09 -8.64 -15.62
N TYR A 61 16.88 -8.15 -15.33
CA TYR A 61 15.78 -8.06 -16.29
C TYR A 61 15.87 -6.80 -17.17
N TYR A 62 17.02 -6.58 -17.80
CA TYR A 62 17.32 -5.34 -18.53
C TYR A 62 16.33 -5.07 -19.67
N TRP A 63 15.79 -6.11 -20.30
CA TRP A 63 14.80 -5.99 -21.37
C TRP A 63 13.41 -5.53 -20.88
N LEU A 64 13.16 -5.60 -19.57
CA LEU A 64 11.92 -5.09 -18.94
C LEU A 64 12.10 -3.70 -18.33
N ALA A 65 13.25 -3.04 -18.55
CA ALA A 65 13.52 -1.74 -17.96
C ALA A 65 12.52 -0.65 -18.40
N TYR A 66 11.90 -0.83 -19.56
CA TYR A 66 10.92 0.09 -20.17
C TYR A 66 9.52 -0.52 -20.30
N ASN A 67 9.29 -1.72 -19.76
CA ASN A 67 7.96 -2.33 -19.81
C ASN A 67 7.09 -1.70 -18.72
N TRP A 68 5.94 -1.10 -19.09
CA TRP A 68 5.01 -0.45 -18.18
C TRP A 68 4.57 -1.35 -17.01
N GLU A 69 4.32 -2.63 -17.30
CA GLU A 69 3.89 -3.62 -16.29
C GLU A 69 4.98 -3.93 -15.25
N ASN A 70 6.23 -3.51 -15.51
CA ASN A 70 7.34 -3.65 -14.61
C ASN A 70 7.65 -2.36 -13.84
N LEU A 71 6.95 -1.25 -14.09
CA LEU A 71 7.21 0.06 -13.48
C LEU A 71 6.14 0.44 -12.45
N PHE A 72 6.57 0.94 -11.29
CA PHE A 72 5.66 1.33 -10.21
C PHE A 72 6.15 2.58 -9.47
N PHE A 73 5.24 3.44 -9.03
CA PHE A 73 5.51 4.51 -8.08
C PHE A 73 5.65 3.95 -6.65
N SER A 74 6.80 4.18 -6.03
CA SER A 74 7.10 3.67 -4.69
C SER A 74 7.80 4.72 -3.83
N CYS A 75 7.68 4.59 -2.51
CA CYS A 75 8.47 5.40 -1.60
C CYS A 75 9.92 4.92 -1.56
N GLU A 76 10.84 5.83 -1.27
CA GLU A 76 12.28 5.53 -1.22
C GLU A 76 12.62 4.45 -0.19
N VAL A 77 11.85 4.33 0.90
CA VAL A 77 12.05 3.30 1.91
C VAL A 77 11.78 1.91 1.32
N CYS A 78 10.58 1.69 0.76
CA CYS A 78 10.23 0.38 0.22
C CYS A 78 11.13 0.00 -0.96
N ASN A 79 11.49 0.96 -1.82
CA ASN A 79 12.39 0.70 -2.94
C ASN A 79 13.86 0.57 -2.50
N ARG A 80 14.45 1.64 -1.99
CA ARG A 80 15.91 1.75 -1.81
C ARG A 80 16.43 1.05 -0.56
N ARG A 81 15.59 0.87 0.46
CA ARG A 81 15.99 0.25 1.75
C ARG A 81 15.55 -1.20 1.87
N GLU A 82 14.26 -1.46 1.65
CA GLU A 82 13.66 -2.79 1.82
C GLU A 82 13.90 -3.67 0.58
N LYS A 83 13.14 -3.47 -0.50
CA LYS A 83 13.14 -4.37 -1.67
C LYS A 83 14.49 -4.39 -2.40
N LYS A 84 15.03 -3.23 -2.76
CA LYS A 84 16.24 -3.10 -3.59
C LYS A 84 16.18 -4.04 -4.81
N ASN A 85 17.16 -4.92 -4.92
CA ASN A 85 17.27 -5.95 -5.95
C ASN A 85 16.73 -7.32 -5.51
N TYR A 86 16.10 -7.44 -4.34
CA TYR A 86 15.52 -8.68 -3.87
C TYR A 86 14.36 -9.10 -4.78
N PHE A 87 14.51 -10.27 -5.41
CA PHE A 87 13.53 -10.82 -6.33
C PHE A 87 13.59 -12.36 -6.34
N PRO A 88 13.13 -13.00 -5.24
CA PRO A 88 13.06 -14.45 -5.12
C PRO A 88 11.96 -15.04 -6.02
N ILE A 89 12.23 -16.22 -6.57
CA ILE A 89 11.25 -17.03 -7.31
C ILE A 89 11.22 -18.45 -6.75
N ILE A 90 10.14 -19.18 -6.99
CA ILE A 90 9.97 -20.54 -6.44
C ILE A 90 11.04 -21.51 -6.96
N HIS A 91 11.34 -21.47 -8.25
CA HIS A 91 12.32 -22.35 -8.89
C HIS A 91 13.32 -21.56 -9.73
N GLU A 92 14.54 -21.39 -9.22
CA GLU A 92 15.59 -20.60 -9.88
C GLU A 92 15.97 -21.10 -11.29
N MET A 93 15.73 -22.38 -11.59
CA MET A 93 15.94 -22.95 -12.93
C MET A 93 14.97 -22.36 -13.98
N ASN A 94 13.83 -21.81 -13.56
CA ASN A 94 12.82 -21.22 -14.42
C ASN A 94 13.01 -19.70 -14.62
N ARG A 95 14.07 -19.11 -14.06
CA ARG A 95 14.32 -17.67 -14.14
C ARG A 95 14.59 -17.27 -15.59
N ALA A 96 13.77 -16.35 -16.12
CA ALA A 96 14.06 -15.73 -17.40
C ALA A 96 15.35 -14.88 -17.29
N VAL A 97 16.35 -15.16 -18.12
CA VAL A 97 17.64 -14.44 -18.13
C VAL A 97 17.85 -13.54 -19.35
N ASN A 98 16.92 -13.54 -20.31
CA ASN A 98 16.94 -12.64 -21.47
C ASN A 98 15.53 -12.50 -22.07
N HIS A 99 15.39 -11.64 -23.08
CA HIS A 99 14.13 -11.33 -23.76
C HIS A 99 13.54 -12.47 -24.60
N THR A 100 14.26 -13.57 -24.83
CA THR A 100 13.76 -14.72 -25.60
C THR A 100 13.17 -15.80 -24.69
N HIS A 101 13.38 -15.72 -23.38
CA HIS A 101 12.78 -16.65 -22.42
C HIS A 101 11.32 -16.28 -22.13
N ASP A 102 10.49 -17.32 -21.98
CA ASP A 102 9.12 -17.16 -21.53
C ASP A 102 9.08 -16.79 -20.04
N ILE A 103 8.71 -15.54 -19.76
CA ILE A 103 8.63 -15.00 -18.41
C ILE A 103 7.43 -15.55 -17.62
N LEU A 104 6.45 -16.16 -18.28
CA LEU A 104 5.25 -16.71 -17.66
C LEU A 104 5.54 -18.01 -16.90
N VAL A 105 6.65 -18.68 -17.22
CA VAL A 105 7.11 -19.88 -16.49
C VAL A 105 7.67 -19.51 -15.11
N GLU A 106 8.09 -18.25 -14.94
CA GLU A 106 8.64 -17.74 -13.70
C GLU A 106 7.54 -17.50 -12.67
N GLN A 107 7.73 -17.98 -11.44
CA GLN A 107 6.77 -17.77 -10.34
C GLN A 107 7.43 -16.94 -9.22
N PRO A 108 7.25 -15.61 -9.24
CA PRO A 108 7.77 -14.73 -8.19
C PRO A 108 7.14 -15.00 -6.83
N LEU A 109 7.96 -14.99 -5.79
CA LEU A 109 7.49 -15.11 -4.41
C LEU A 109 6.97 -13.77 -3.87
N LEU A 110 7.50 -12.65 -4.35
CA LEU A 110 6.96 -11.32 -4.06
C LEU A 110 5.59 -11.13 -4.73
N LEU A 111 4.71 -10.37 -4.09
CA LEU A 111 3.41 -9.97 -4.65
C LEU A 111 3.59 -8.83 -5.66
N HIS A 112 3.07 -9.03 -6.86
CA HIS A 112 3.02 -8.05 -7.92
C HIS A 112 1.97 -6.97 -7.63
N PRO A 113 2.32 -5.67 -7.60
CA PRO A 113 1.38 -4.62 -7.20
C PRO A 113 0.11 -4.49 -8.06
N SER A 114 0.14 -4.91 -9.33
CA SER A 114 -1.00 -4.83 -10.25
C SER A 114 -1.65 -6.16 -10.63
N LEU A 115 -1.02 -7.30 -10.35
CA LEU A 115 -1.51 -8.61 -10.81
C LEU A 115 -2.01 -9.48 -9.65
N ASP A 116 -1.46 -9.30 -8.46
CA ASP A 116 -1.86 -10.06 -7.29
C ASP A 116 -2.94 -9.34 -6.48
N TYR A 117 -3.81 -10.13 -5.85
CA TYR A 117 -4.76 -9.67 -4.85
C TYR A 117 -4.13 -9.86 -3.48
N PRO A 118 -3.53 -8.80 -2.88
CA PRO A 118 -2.75 -8.93 -1.64
C PRO A 118 -3.56 -9.50 -0.47
N GLU A 119 -4.88 -9.28 -0.43
CA GLU A 119 -5.79 -9.81 0.58
C GLU A 119 -5.87 -11.34 0.61
N LYS A 120 -5.46 -12.02 -0.47
CA LYS A 120 -5.36 -13.50 -0.50
C LYS A 120 -4.12 -14.03 0.22
N HIS A 121 -3.13 -13.16 0.44
CA HIS A 121 -1.79 -13.53 0.92
C HIS A 121 -1.44 -12.83 2.25
N ILE A 122 -2.00 -11.66 2.50
CA ILE A 122 -1.72 -10.82 3.66
C ILE A 122 -3.06 -10.35 4.23
N ARG A 123 -3.27 -10.63 5.52
CA ARG A 123 -4.32 -9.99 6.33
C ARG A 123 -3.68 -9.02 7.32
N PHE A 124 -4.51 -8.32 8.07
CA PHE A 124 -4.04 -7.50 9.18
C PHE A 124 -4.64 -7.97 10.50
N ASN A 125 -3.82 -7.98 11.55
CA ASN A 125 -4.28 -8.00 12.93
C ASN A 125 -4.18 -6.58 13.48
N GLN A 126 -5.31 -5.88 13.56
CA GLN A 126 -5.34 -4.43 13.74
C GLN A 126 -4.50 -3.75 12.64
N HIS A 127 -3.39 -3.13 13.01
CA HIS A 127 -2.52 -2.39 12.08
C HIS A 127 -1.28 -3.17 11.62
N VAL A 128 -1.05 -4.37 12.16
CA VAL A 128 0.12 -5.20 11.88
C VAL A 128 -0.19 -6.21 10.77
N PRO A 129 0.61 -6.29 9.69
CA PRO A 129 0.38 -7.27 8.64
C PRO A 129 0.73 -8.68 9.11
N VAL A 130 -0.07 -9.65 8.68
CA VAL A 130 0.10 -11.08 9.00
C VAL A 130 -0.01 -11.88 7.71
N ALA A 131 0.99 -12.72 7.45
CA ALA A 131 1.00 -13.61 6.29
C ALA A 131 -0.08 -14.70 6.42
N LEU A 132 -0.73 -15.00 5.30
CA LEU A 132 -1.64 -16.14 5.14
C LEU A 132 -0.93 -17.33 4.47
N ASP A 133 0.12 -17.05 3.71
CA ASP A 133 0.94 -18.05 3.02
C ASP A 133 2.39 -17.56 2.83
N GLU A 134 3.19 -18.36 2.14
CA GLU A 134 4.61 -18.07 1.92
C GLU A 134 4.83 -16.80 1.07
N ARG A 135 4.00 -16.55 0.05
CA ARG A 135 4.12 -15.32 -0.76
C ARG A 135 3.82 -14.07 0.08
N GLY A 136 2.82 -14.16 0.96
CA GLY A 136 2.51 -13.13 1.94
C GLY A 136 3.67 -12.87 2.88
N LYS A 137 4.29 -13.93 3.42
CA LYS A 137 5.45 -13.83 4.31
C LYS A 137 6.64 -13.16 3.62
N VAL A 138 7.05 -13.68 2.46
CA VAL A 138 8.16 -13.14 1.67
C VAL A 138 7.91 -11.69 1.25
N SER A 139 6.66 -11.31 0.98
CA SER A 139 6.31 -9.92 0.63
C SER A 139 6.29 -8.98 1.83
N ILE A 140 5.84 -9.43 2.99
CA ILE A 140 5.92 -8.65 4.23
C ILE A 140 7.39 -8.35 4.56
N GLU A 141 8.26 -9.35 4.46
CA GLU A 141 9.70 -9.22 4.71
C GLU A 141 10.38 -8.39 3.60
N GLY A 142 10.21 -8.77 2.34
CA GLY A 142 10.89 -8.18 1.19
C GLY A 142 10.51 -6.71 0.92
N TYR A 143 9.28 -6.31 1.22
CA TYR A 143 8.85 -4.90 1.13
C TYR A 143 8.94 -4.15 2.47
N GLY A 144 9.37 -4.84 3.54
CA GLY A 144 9.44 -4.29 4.89
C GLY A 144 8.09 -3.78 5.38
N LEU A 145 6.99 -4.48 5.07
CA LEU A 145 5.62 -4.04 5.41
C LEU A 145 5.36 -4.08 6.91
N GLY A 146 6.13 -4.85 7.68
CA GLY A 146 6.00 -4.96 9.14
C GLY A 146 6.87 -3.98 9.93
N ARG A 147 7.58 -3.04 9.29
CA ARG A 147 8.47 -2.09 9.98
C ARG A 147 7.72 -1.16 10.93
N GLU A 148 8.37 -0.80 12.04
CA GLU A 148 7.76 -0.05 13.15
C GLU A 148 7.13 1.27 12.69
N GLU A 149 7.83 2.06 11.87
CA GLU A 149 7.35 3.39 11.48
C GLU A 149 6.10 3.31 10.61
N LEU A 150 5.98 2.27 9.77
CA LEU A 150 4.80 2.03 8.95
C LEU A 150 3.63 1.54 9.81
N ASN A 151 3.89 0.63 10.75
CA ASN A 151 2.88 0.14 11.68
C ASN A 151 2.33 1.28 12.55
N ARG A 152 3.17 2.23 13.00
CA ARG A 152 2.71 3.41 13.75
C ARG A 152 1.77 4.31 12.94
N ILE A 153 2.03 4.49 11.64
CA ILE A 153 1.13 5.27 10.77
C ILE A 153 -0.19 4.53 10.56
N ARG A 154 -0.12 3.21 10.32
CA ARG A 154 -1.29 2.34 10.20
C ARG A 154 -2.13 2.31 11.46
N GLU A 155 -1.51 2.28 12.63
CA GLU A 155 -2.18 2.31 13.94
C GLU A 155 -3.04 3.56 14.09
N ARG A 156 -2.47 4.74 13.80
CA ARG A 156 -3.23 6.00 13.83
C ARG A 156 -4.42 5.97 12.88
N HIS A 157 -4.22 5.42 11.67
CA HIS A 157 -5.30 5.29 10.69
C HIS A 157 -6.38 4.29 11.15
N TYR A 158 -5.98 3.15 11.70
CA TYR A 158 -6.87 2.14 12.25
C TYR A 158 -7.77 2.73 13.34
N TRP A 159 -7.19 3.44 14.31
CA TRP A 159 -7.97 4.08 15.37
C TRP A 159 -8.87 5.20 14.85
N ALA A 160 -8.42 5.98 13.84
CA ALA A 160 -9.27 6.99 13.21
C ALA A 160 -10.50 6.37 12.53
N VAL A 161 -10.35 5.24 11.83
CA VAL A 161 -11.48 4.51 11.22
C VAL A 161 -12.39 3.93 12.31
N MET A 162 -11.82 3.29 13.34
CA MET A 162 -12.59 2.72 14.45
C MET A 162 -13.45 3.77 15.16
N HIS A 163 -12.87 4.91 15.54
CA HIS A 163 -13.63 5.99 16.18
C HIS A 163 -14.68 6.58 15.23
N SER A 164 -14.38 6.66 13.93
CA SER A 164 -15.33 7.15 12.93
C SER A 164 -16.54 6.23 12.79
N LEU A 165 -16.39 4.91 12.96
CA LEU A 165 -17.52 3.98 12.95
C LEU A 165 -18.52 4.25 14.08
N ILE A 166 -18.06 4.74 15.23
CA ILE A 166 -18.92 5.09 16.36
C ILE A 166 -19.68 6.38 16.04
N LEU A 167 -18.94 7.43 15.67
CA LEU A 167 -19.52 8.76 15.41
C LEU A 167 -20.44 8.79 14.19
N ALA A 168 -20.16 7.98 13.16
CA ALA A 168 -20.96 7.93 11.94
C ALA A 168 -22.39 7.39 12.15
N LYS A 169 -22.68 6.77 13.31
CA LYS A 169 -24.02 6.31 13.68
C LYS A 169 -24.98 7.45 14.02
N TYR A 170 -24.45 8.61 14.40
CA TYR A 170 -25.26 9.78 14.71
C TYR A 170 -25.68 10.49 13.43
N ASP A 171 -26.90 11.03 13.42
CA ASP A 171 -27.39 11.87 12.34
C ASP A 171 -27.80 13.26 12.87
N PRO A 172 -26.99 14.31 12.60
CA PRO A 172 -27.23 15.65 13.14
C PRO A 172 -28.62 16.21 12.85
N ILE A 173 -29.22 15.79 11.72
CA ILE A 173 -30.55 16.22 11.27
C ILE A 173 -31.67 15.57 12.09
N SER A 174 -31.52 14.29 12.44
CA SER A 174 -32.56 13.53 13.15
C SER A 174 -32.45 13.60 14.68
N MET A 175 -31.35 14.13 15.21
CA MET A 175 -31.12 14.26 16.65
C MET A 175 -31.99 15.35 17.27
N SER A 176 -32.61 15.06 18.41
CA SER A 176 -33.39 16.05 19.16
C SER A 176 -32.50 17.12 19.78
N GLU A 177 -33.02 18.31 20.02
CA GLU A 177 -32.27 19.40 20.63
C GLU A 177 -31.83 19.06 22.07
N GLU A 178 -32.61 18.26 22.80
CA GLU A 178 -32.24 17.76 24.13
C GLU A 178 -30.96 16.93 24.07
N LEU A 179 -30.89 15.94 23.17
CA LEU A 179 -29.71 15.09 23.01
C LEU A 179 -28.49 15.90 22.54
N LYS A 180 -28.69 16.90 21.67
CA LYS A 180 -27.60 17.79 21.23
C LYS A 180 -27.03 18.57 22.42
N ASN A 181 -27.88 19.13 23.27
CA ASN A 181 -27.48 19.87 24.45
C ASN A 181 -26.76 18.97 25.47
N GLU A 182 -27.30 17.79 25.75
CA GLU A 182 -26.67 16.79 26.62
C GLU A 182 -25.25 16.44 26.18
N LEU A 183 -25.05 16.16 24.88
CA LEU A 183 -23.72 15.86 24.33
C LEU A 183 -22.76 17.04 24.41
N CYS A 184 -23.25 18.28 24.20
CA CYS A 184 -22.43 19.48 24.32
C CYS A 184 -21.95 19.69 25.77
N GLU A 185 -22.82 19.46 26.74
CA GLU A 185 -22.51 19.56 28.17
C GLU A 185 -21.54 18.47 28.62
N GLU A 186 -21.80 17.21 28.26
CA GLU A 186 -20.98 16.06 28.64
C GLU A 186 -19.57 16.16 28.07
N LEU A 187 -19.46 16.45 26.76
CA LEU A 187 -18.18 16.50 26.05
C LEU A 187 -17.47 17.85 26.20
N LYS A 188 -18.16 18.86 26.76
CA LYS A 188 -17.68 20.25 26.88
C LYS A 188 -17.23 20.82 25.54
N GLN A 189 -17.98 20.54 24.48
CA GLN A 189 -17.71 21.00 23.12
C GLN A 189 -18.94 21.69 22.53
N PRO A 190 -18.75 22.71 21.66
CA PRO A 190 -19.87 23.30 20.95
C PRO A 190 -20.45 22.33 19.92
N TRP A 191 -21.77 22.40 19.70
CA TRP A 191 -22.47 21.54 18.74
C TRP A 191 -21.83 21.58 17.34
N SER A 192 -21.39 22.75 16.89
CA SER A 192 -20.73 22.91 15.57
C SER A 192 -19.49 22.03 15.40
N LEU A 193 -18.72 21.79 16.47
CA LEU A 193 -17.57 20.91 16.44
C LEU A 193 -17.99 19.43 16.41
N LEU A 194 -19.02 19.07 17.19
CA LEU A 194 -19.56 17.72 17.22
C LEU A 194 -20.19 17.34 15.87
N GLU A 195 -20.96 18.24 15.28
CA GLU A 195 -21.55 18.09 13.95
C GLU A 195 -20.47 17.88 12.87
N LEU A 196 -19.41 18.70 12.90
CA LEU A 196 -18.26 18.54 12.01
C LEU A 196 -17.55 17.19 12.20
N ALA A 197 -17.40 16.74 13.45
CA ALA A 197 -16.80 15.45 13.77
C ALA A 197 -17.65 14.29 13.22
N ILE A 198 -18.97 14.34 13.37
CA ILE A 198 -19.91 13.36 12.82
C ILE A 198 -19.84 13.35 11.29
N PHE A 199 -19.82 14.52 10.64
CA PHE A 199 -19.70 14.64 9.19
C PHE A 199 -18.39 14.01 8.68
N ASN A 200 -17.26 14.34 9.30
CA ASN A 200 -15.96 13.77 8.93
C ASN A 200 -15.90 12.27 9.16
N ALA A 201 -16.51 11.78 10.25
CA ALA A 201 -16.61 10.36 10.54
C ALA A 201 -17.42 9.61 9.47
N LYS A 202 -18.57 10.15 9.04
CA LYS A 202 -19.35 9.59 7.93
C LYS A 202 -18.52 9.51 6.64
N LYS A 203 -17.78 10.58 6.31
CA LYS A 203 -16.88 10.59 5.15
C LYS A 203 -15.75 9.55 5.26
N MET A 204 -15.15 9.38 6.44
CA MET A 204 -14.12 8.37 6.67
C MET A 204 -14.69 6.96 6.43
N VAL A 205 -15.82 6.63 7.07
CA VAL A 205 -16.50 5.33 6.96
C VAL A 205 -16.86 4.99 5.51
N GLN A 206 -17.33 5.97 4.73
CA GLN A 206 -17.70 5.77 3.33
C GLN A 206 -16.51 5.50 2.40
N ASN A 207 -15.30 5.93 2.77
CA ASN A 207 -14.15 5.93 1.86
C ASN A 207 -13.02 5.00 2.27
N ALA A 208 -12.78 4.77 3.56
CA ALA A 208 -11.56 4.13 4.07
C ALA A 208 -11.24 2.75 3.45
N ALA A 209 -12.27 1.99 3.04
CA ALA A 209 -12.10 0.68 2.41
C ALA A 209 -11.95 0.72 0.87
N LYS A 210 -11.98 1.89 0.23
CA LYS A 210 -11.82 2.02 -1.23
C LYS A 210 -10.36 1.85 -1.64
N SER A 211 -10.12 1.24 -2.81
CA SER A 211 -8.76 0.91 -3.27
C SER A 211 -7.87 2.14 -3.51
N ASP A 212 -8.48 3.31 -3.69
CA ASP A 212 -7.78 4.58 -3.83
C ASP A 212 -7.31 5.16 -2.48
N GLN A 213 -7.81 4.67 -1.34
CA GLN A 213 -7.42 5.14 -0.01
C GLN A 213 -6.17 4.42 0.53
N PRO A 214 -5.32 5.10 1.31
CA PRO A 214 -4.23 4.46 2.03
C PRO A 214 -4.71 3.34 2.95
N PHE A 215 -3.95 2.25 3.00
CA PHE A 215 -4.17 1.12 3.90
C PHE A 215 -5.55 0.45 3.74
N ALA A 216 -6.14 0.50 2.55
CA ALA A 216 -7.46 -0.04 2.28
C ALA A 216 -7.56 -1.53 2.63
N ASN A 217 -6.51 -2.31 2.37
CA ASN A 217 -6.49 -3.74 2.71
C ASN A 217 -6.49 -4.00 4.23
N MET A 218 -5.82 -3.13 5.00
CA MET A 218 -5.89 -3.17 6.47
C MET A 218 -7.30 -2.82 6.95
N VAL A 219 -7.93 -1.80 6.36
CA VAL A 219 -9.31 -1.41 6.70
C VAL A 219 -10.26 -2.56 6.42
N ARG A 220 -10.23 -3.15 5.22
CA ARG A 220 -11.09 -4.28 4.83
C ARG A 220 -10.88 -5.51 5.71
N SER A 221 -9.65 -5.77 6.14
CA SER A 221 -9.32 -6.91 7.02
C SER A 221 -9.97 -6.78 8.41
N ASN A 222 -10.09 -5.56 8.94
CA ASN A 222 -10.58 -5.33 10.29
C ASN A 222 -12.05 -4.89 10.36
N PHE A 223 -12.56 -4.26 9.29
CA PHE A 223 -13.90 -3.68 9.20
C PHE A 223 -14.60 -4.16 7.91
N PRO A 224 -14.90 -5.47 7.80
CA PRO A 224 -15.44 -6.06 6.57
C PRO A 224 -16.78 -5.47 6.13
N GLU A 225 -17.56 -4.89 7.03
CA GLU A 225 -18.79 -4.15 6.75
C GLU A 225 -18.57 -2.95 5.83
N LEU A 226 -17.39 -2.32 5.89
CA LEU A 226 -17.01 -1.19 5.03
C LEU A 226 -16.69 -1.63 3.59
N SER A 227 -16.48 -2.93 3.36
CA SER A 227 -16.15 -3.47 2.04
C SER A 227 -17.37 -3.65 1.14
N LYS A 228 -18.58 -3.55 1.70
CA LYS A 228 -19.85 -3.84 1.01
C LYS A 228 -20.48 -2.63 0.33
N SER A 229 -19.95 -1.42 0.50
CA SER A 229 -20.46 -0.19 -0.13
C SER A 229 -19.85 0.04 -1.53
N ARG A 230 -19.84 -1.01 -2.38
CA ARG A 230 -19.45 -0.90 -3.79
C ARG A 230 -20.58 -0.29 -4.61
#